data_AF-A0A0Q6ZRN3-F1
#
_entry.id   AF-A0A0Q6ZRN3-F1
#
_cell.length_a   1.000
_cell.length_b   1.000
_cell.length_c   1.000
_cell.angle_alpha   90.00
_cell.angle_beta   90.00
_cell.angle_gamma   90.00
#
_symmetry.space_group_name_H-M   'P 1'
#
loop_
_entity.id
_entity.type
_entity.pdbx_description
1 polymer ?
#
loop_
_entity_poly.entity_id
_entity_poly.type
_entity_poly.pdbx_seq_one_letter_code
_entity_poly.pdbx_strand_id
1 'polypeptide(L)'
;MRAEKRLPYKQGKTRNYWPTENPASRRNKLFETWRRIVACLDQEIPGASEVLQLPPLESPSWQLKAFEDMLDAVICAWVGICVFQGAAVPFGNDTSAIWIPRSELLASRRGQP
;
A
#
# COMPACT_ATOMS: atom_id res chain seq x y z
N MET A 1 2.06 -13.75 -3.03
CA MET A 1 0.72 -14.02 -2.45
C MET A 1 -0.32 -13.30 -3.31
N ARG A 2 -1.30 -13.99 -3.92
CA ARG A 2 -2.42 -13.32 -4.59
C ARG A 2 -3.48 -13.00 -3.54
N ALA A 3 -3.79 -11.72 -3.32
CA ALA A 3 -4.86 -11.33 -2.42
C ALA A 3 -6.21 -11.41 -3.17
N GLU A 4 -7.15 -12.19 -2.66
CA GLU A 4 -8.50 -12.34 -3.25
C GLU A 4 -9.31 -11.04 -3.17
N LYS A 5 -8.94 -10.14 -2.25
CA LYS A 5 -9.57 -8.83 -2.05
C LYS A 5 -8.50 -7.76 -1.85
N ARG A 6 -8.82 -6.52 -2.20
CA ARG A 6 -7.97 -5.36 -1.93
C ARG A 6 -7.70 -5.26 -0.42
N LEU A 7 -6.47 -4.94 -0.05
CA LEU A 7 -6.09 -4.77 1.36
C LEU A 7 -6.99 -3.75 2.07
N PRO A 8 -7.33 -3.97 3.35
CA PRO A 8 -8.23 -3.10 4.10
C PRO A 8 -7.50 -1.87 4.67
N TYR A 9 -7.04 -0.97 3.78
CA TYR A 9 -6.18 0.16 4.18
C TYR A 9 -6.85 1.54 4.05
N LYS A 10 -8.06 1.63 3.50
CA LYS A 10 -8.75 2.92 3.36
C LYS A 10 -9.51 3.32 4.62
N GLN A 11 -9.13 4.43 5.24
CA GLN A 11 -9.76 5.02 6.43
C GLN A 11 -11.28 5.15 6.26
N GLY A 12 -11.72 5.68 5.11
CA GLY A 12 -13.14 5.87 4.80
C GLY A 12 -13.96 4.58 4.64
N LYS A 13 -13.32 3.41 4.61
CA LYS A 13 -13.96 2.10 4.39
C LYS A 13 -13.81 1.13 5.57
N THR A 14 -13.26 1.58 6.70
CA THR A 14 -13.00 0.76 7.89
C THR A 14 -14.22 0.00 8.41
N ARG A 15 -15.42 0.61 8.36
CA ARG A 15 -16.68 -0.06 8.71
C ARG A 15 -17.03 -1.24 7.79
N ASN A 16 -16.70 -1.13 6.50
CA ASN A 16 -16.96 -2.19 5.52
C ASN A 16 -15.94 -3.33 5.64
N TYR A 17 -14.70 -3.01 5.99
CA TYR A 17 -13.66 -4.01 6.22
C TYR A 17 -13.90 -4.83 7.48
N TRP A 18 -14.37 -4.19 8.55
CA TRP A 18 -14.54 -4.81 9.86
C TRP A 18 -15.91 -4.45 10.48
N PRO A 19 -17.02 -4.97 9.93
CA PRO A 19 -18.37 -4.56 10.32
C PRO A 19 -18.74 -4.90 11.77
N THR A 20 -18.17 -5.97 12.33
CA THR A 20 -18.44 -6.44 13.70
C THR A 20 -17.55 -5.77 14.76
N GLU A 21 -16.49 -5.09 14.36
CA GLU A 21 -15.54 -4.46 15.29
C GLU A 21 -16.05 -3.11 15.80
N ASN A 22 -15.67 -2.75 17.01
CA ASN A 22 -15.93 -1.41 17.55
C ASN A 22 -15.00 -0.35 16.91
N PRO A 23 -15.29 0.96 17.03
CA PRO A 23 -14.49 2.01 16.38
C PRO A 23 -12.99 1.99 16.73
N ALA A 24 -12.63 1.74 18.00
CA ALA A 24 -11.24 1.69 18.44
C ALA A 24 -10.50 0.48 17.82
N SER A 25 -11.14 -0.69 17.81
CA SER A 25 -10.58 -1.90 17.19
C SER A 25 -10.38 -1.76 15.68
N ARG A 26 -11.35 -1.18 14.96
CA ARG A 26 -11.22 -0.87 13.53
C ARG A 26 -10.01 0.02 13.25
N ARG A 27 -9.81 1.02 14.11
CA ARG A 27 -8.70 1.97 14.01
C ARG A 27 -7.36 1.30 14.25
N ASN A 28 -7.25 0.44 15.26
CA ASN A 28 -6.05 -0.35 15.51
C ASN A 28 -5.70 -1.26 14.32
N LYS A 29 -6.69 -1.95 13.75
CA LYS A 29 -6.50 -2.81 12.57
C LYS A 29 -6.09 -2.02 11.32
N LEU A 30 -6.62 -0.80 11.14
CA LEU A 30 -6.19 0.11 10.06
C LEU A 30 -4.71 0.46 10.21
N PHE A 31 -4.30 0.87 11.40
CA PHE A 31 -2.92 1.25 11.70
C PHE A 31 -1.96 0.06 11.56
N GLU A 32 -2.38 -1.13 12.01
CA GLU A 32 -1.60 -2.35 11.78
C GLU A 32 -1.42 -2.64 10.29
N THR A 33 -2.48 -2.47 9.50
CA THR A 33 -2.42 -2.63 8.03
C THR A 33 -1.46 -1.62 7.41
N TRP A 34 -1.51 -0.35 7.81
CA TRP A 34 -0.57 0.67 7.33
C TRP A 34 0.88 0.38 7.71
N ARG A 35 1.17 -0.01 8.96
CA ARG A 35 2.53 -0.40 9.37
C ARG A 35 3.07 -1.53 8.51
N ARG A 36 2.26 -2.55 8.25
CA ARG A 36 2.64 -3.68 7.38
C ARG A 36 2.94 -3.21 5.96
N ILE A 37 2.10 -2.35 5.38
CA ILE A 37 2.32 -1.79 4.04
C ILE A 37 3.63 -1.01 4.00
N VAL A 38 3.85 -0.10 4.95
CA VAL A 38 5.08 0.72 5.02
C VAL A 38 6.32 -0.16 5.16
N ALA A 39 6.30 -1.17 6.04
CA ALA A 39 7.41 -2.09 6.21
C ALA A 39 7.70 -2.94 4.96
N CYS A 40 6.67 -3.33 4.21
CA CYS A 40 6.86 -4.01 2.92
C CYS A 40 7.39 -3.05 1.86
N LEU A 41 6.90 -1.81 1.83
CA LEU A 41 7.32 -0.80 0.87
C LEU A 41 8.79 -0.42 1.08
N ASP A 42 9.25 -0.33 2.32
CA ASP A 42 10.63 -0.02 2.67
C ASP A 42 11.63 -1.08 2.16
N GLN A 43 11.21 -2.33 2.05
CA GLN A 43 12.02 -3.41 1.44
C GLN A 43 12.19 -3.26 -0.08
N GLU A 44 11.27 -2.54 -0.73
CA GLU A 44 11.29 -2.29 -2.18
C GLU A 44 11.83 -0.89 -2.50
N ILE A 45 11.70 0.05 -1.56
CA ILE A 45 12.12 1.45 -1.64
C ILE A 45 12.78 1.81 -0.30
N PRO A 46 14.08 1.58 -0.15
CA PRO A 46 14.79 1.90 1.10
C PRO A 46 14.57 3.36 1.51
N GLY A 47 14.18 3.58 2.77
CA GLY A 47 13.86 4.90 3.32
C GLY A 47 12.39 5.31 3.20
N ALA A 48 11.53 4.50 2.58
CA ALA A 48 10.08 4.78 2.55
C ALA A 48 9.49 4.89 3.97
N SER A 49 9.99 4.11 4.92
CA SER A 49 9.57 4.17 6.32
C SER A 49 9.98 5.46 7.03
N GLU A 50 11.03 6.15 6.57
CA GLU A 50 11.46 7.44 7.11
C GLU A 50 10.51 8.56 6.70
N VAL A 51 9.99 8.50 5.48
CA VAL A 51 9.06 9.49 4.91
C VAL A 51 7.62 9.22 5.34
N LEU A 52 7.19 7.96 5.33
CA LEU A 52 5.81 7.55 5.65
C LEU A 52 5.62 7.28 7.14
N GLN A 53 5.90 8.29 7.96
CA GLN A 53 5.62 8.24 9.39
C GLN A 53 4.11 8.21 9.64
N LEU A 54 3.63 7.18 10.32
CA LEU A 54 2.21 7.10 10.68
C LEU A 54 1.85 8.27 11.61
N PRO A 55 0.69 8.92 11.43
CA PRO A 55 0.21 9.93 12.36
C PRO A 55 -0.08 9.32 13.74
N PRO A 56 -0.24 10.11 14.81
CA PRO A 56 -0.71 9.61 16.09
C PRO A 56 -2.02 8.81 15.99
N LEU A 57 -2.17 7.80 16.85
CA LEU A 57 -3.38 6.98 16.86
C LEU A 57 -4.62 7.83 17.11
N GLU A 58 -4.56 8.95 17.84
CA GLU A 58 -5.73 9.80 18.12
C GLU A 58 -5.99 10.89 17.07
N SER A 59 -5.24 10.90 15.97
CA SER A 59 -5.36 11.94 14.94
C SER A 59 -6.77 12.07 14.34
N PRO A 60 -7.21 13.29 13.98
CA PRO A 60 -8.49 13.48 13.32
C PRO A 60 -8.54 12.79 11.95
N SER A 61 -9.75 12.45 11.49
CA SER A 61 -9.98 11.70 10.25
C SER A 61 -9.36 12.34 9.00
N TRP A 62 -9.26 13.67 8.94
CA TRP A 62 -8.64 14.37 7.80
C TRP A 62 -7.13 14.11 7.74
N GLN A 63 -6.46 14.02 8.89
CA GLN A 63 -5.02 13.71 8.95
C GLN A 63 -4.77 12.24 8.61
N LEU A 64 -5.66 11.34 9.04
CA LEU A 64 -5.62 9.95 8.59
C LEU A 64 -5.79 9.82 7.07
N LYS A 65 -6.70 10.61 6.49
CA LYS A 65 -6.90 10.65 5.03
C LYS A 65 -5.69 11.22 4.30
N ALA A 66 -5.06 12.27 4.84
CA ALA A 66 -3.83 12.81 4.29
C ALA A 66 -2.70 11.78 4.26
N PHE A 67 -2.54 10.99 5.34
CA PHE A 67 -1.59 9.88 5.36
C PHE A 67 -1.95 8.79 4.33
N GLU A 68 -3.23 8.40 4.22
CA GLU A 68 -3.69 7.46 3.18
C GLU A 68 -3.33 7.96 1.77
N ASP A 69 -3.51 9.26 1.49
CA ASP A 69 -3.20 9.86 0.19
C ASP A 69 -1.69 9.89 -0.08
N MET A 70 -0.87 10.19 0.92
CA MET A 70 0.60 10.10 0.81
C MET A 70 1.03 8.66 0.51
N LEU A 71 0.44 7.69 1.21
CA LEU A 71 0.71 6.27 0.99
C LEU A 71 0.31 5.85 -0.43
N ASP A 72 -0.89 6.22 -0.90
CA ASP A 72 -1.37 5.95 -2.26
C ASP A 72 -0.43 6.58 -3.31
N ALA A 73 0.08 7.79 -3.08
CA ALA A 73 0.98 8.48 -4.00
C ALA A 73 2.35 7.77 -4.14
N VAL A 74 2.97 7.39 -3.02
CA VAL A 74 4.27 6.67 -3.05
C VAL A 74 4.12 5.31 -3.71
N ILE A 75 3.07 4.56 -3.39
CA ILE A 75 2.78 3.27 -4.04
C ILE A 75 2.55 3.46 -5.53
N CYS A 76 1.79 4.49 -5.93
CA CYS A 76 1.55 4.78 -7.34
C CYS A 76 2.84 5.10 -8.10
N ALA A 77 3.72 5.91 -7.52
CA ALA A 77 5.02 6.24 -8.11
C ALA A 77 5.88 4.98 -8.29
N TRP A 78 5.97 4.14 -7.26
CA TRP A 78 6.72 2.88 -7.30
C TRP A 78 6.18 1.90 -8.33
N VAL A 79 4.86 1.71 -8.38
CA VAL A 79 4.24 0.86 -9.41
C VAL A 79 4.52 1.43 -10.80
N GLY A 80 4.49 2.75 -10.99
CA GLY A 80 4.86 3.41 -12.25
C GLY A 80 6.29 3.08 -12.69
N ILE A 81 7.26 3.14 -11.77
CA ILE A 81 8.64 2.70 -12.02
C ILE A 81 8.65 1.20 -12.38
N CYS A 82 7.87 0.38 -11.67
CA CYS A 82 7.77 -1.04 -11.97
C CYS A 82 7.27 -1.32 -13.39
N VAL A 83 6.26 -0.58 -13.87
CA VAL A 83 5.75 -0.66 -15.23
C VAL A 83 6.82 -0.26 -16.25
N PHE A 84 7.46 0.90 -16.06
CA PHE A 84 8.48 1.41 -16.98
C PHE A 84 9.65 0.44 -17.17
N GLN A 85 10.06 -0.22 -16.09
CA GLN A 85 11.13 -1.20 -16.07
C GLN A 85 10.63 -2.64 -16.30
N GLY A 86 9.40 -2.85 -16.80
CA GLY A 86 8.88 -4.16 -17.20
C GLY A 86 8.72 -5.20 -16.07
N ALA A 87 8.63 -4.80 -14.79
CA ALA A 87 8.37 -5.74 -13.67
C ALA A 87 6.97 -5.65 -13.08
N ALA A 88 6.05 -4.96 -13.75
CA ALA A 88 4.64 -5.00 -13.43
C ALA A 88 3.85 -5.46 -14.66
N VAL A 89 2.77 -6.20 -14.41
CA VAL A 89 1.84 -6.62 -15.46
C VAL A 89 0.47 -6.00 -15.21
N PRO A 90 -0.30 -5.70 -16.26
CA PRO A 90 -1.62 -5.14 -16.08
C PRO A 90 -2.57 -6.20 -15.49
N PHE A 91 -3.46 -5.78 -14.60
CA PHE A 91 -4.46 -6.66 -14.01
C PHE A 91 -5.74 -6.64 -14.85
N GLY A 92 -5.99 -7.74 -15.57
CA GLY A 92 -7.13 -7.87 -16.47
C GLY A 92 -6.64 -7.96 -17.91
N ASN A 93 -6.48 -6.81 -18.58
CA ASN A 93 -6.07 -6.69 -19.98
C ASN A 93 -5.00 -5.62 -20.19
N ASP A 94 -4.45 -5.53 -21.40
CA ASP A 94 -3.32 -4.65 -21.71
C ASP A 94 -3.61 -3.14 -21.62
N THR A 95 -4.88 -2.74 -21.50
CA THR A 95 -5.31 -1.35 -21.31
C THR A 95 -5.75 -1.04 -19.88
N SER A 96 -5.48 -1.95 -18.93
CA SER A 96 -5.93 -1.82 -17.55
C SER A 96 -5.22 -0.70 -16.79
N ALA A 97 -5.98 0.05 -16.00
CA ALA A 97 -5.45 1.12 -15.13
C ALA A 97 -4.74 0.60 -13.87
N ILE A 98 -4.83 -0.70 -13.57
CA ILE A 98 -4.22 -1.33 -12.39
C ILE A 98 -3.08 -2.23 -12.85
N TRP A 99 -1.90 -2.01 -12.28
CA TRP A 99 -0.70 -2.78 -12.58
C TRP A 99 -0.21 -3.46 -11.30
N ILE A 100 0.20 -4.72 -11.44
CA ILE A 100 0.65 -5.54 -10.32
C ILE A 100 2.13 -5.87 -10.53
N PRO A 101 3.02 -5.35 -9.65
CA PRO A 101 4.40 -5.79 -9.61
C PRO A 101 4.51 -7.31 -9.41
N ARG A 102 5.38 -7.96 -10.17
CA ARG A 102 5.64 -9.41 -10.08
C ARG A 102 6.93 -9.64 -9.31
N SER A 103 6.85 -10.43 -8.24
CA SER A 103 7.99 -10.72 -7.37
C SER A 103 9.17 -11.32 -8.14
N GLU A 104 8.90 -12.14 -9.16
CA GLU A 104 9.94 -12.76 -10.00
C GLU A 104 10.69 -11.70 -10.82
N LEU A 105 9.97 -10.73 -11.38
CA LEU A 105 10.54 -9.64 -12.18
C LEU A 105 11.22 -8.57 -11.32
N LEU A 106 10.75 -8.37 -10.08
CA LEU A 106 11.42 -7.54 -9.09
C LEU A 106 12.72 -8.18 -8.59
N ALA A 107 12.74 -9.50 -8.41
CA ALA A 107 13.95 -10.22 -8.00
C ALA A 107 15.06 -10.15 -9.06
N SER A 108 14.71 -10.25 -10.35
CA SER A 108 15.68 -10.10 -11.44
C SER A 108 16.34 -8.71 -11.49
N ARG A 109 15.70 -7.67 -10.95
CA ARG A 109 16.30 -6.32 -10.86
C ARG A 109 17.42 -6.24 -9.84
N ARG A 110 17.28 -6.93 -8.70
CA ARG A 110 18.28 -6.89 -7.62
C ARG A 110 19.59 -7.60 -7.99
N GLY A 111 19.61 -8.34 -9.10
CA GLY A 111 20.77 -9.05 -9.62
C GLY A 111 21.37 -8.48 -10.91
N GLN A 112 20.86 -7.37 -11.45
CA GLN A 112 21.51 -6.68 -12.56
C GLN A 112 22.51 -5.64 -12.02
N PRO A 113 23.76 -5.65 -12.50
CA PRO A 113 24.83 -4.76 -12.03
C PRO A 113 24.58 -3.28 -12.34
#